data_AF-A0A961BMB6-F1
#
_entry.id   AF-A0A961BMB6-F1
#
_cell.length_a   1.000
_cell.length_b   1.000
_cell.length_c   1.000
_cell.angle_alpha   90.00
_cell.angle_beta   90.00
_cell.angle_gamma   90.00
#
_symmetry.space_group_name_H-M   'P 1'
#
loop_
_entity.id
_entity.type
_entity.pdbx_description
1 polymer ?
#
loop_
_entity_poly.entity_id
_entity_poly.type
_entity_poly.pdbx_seq_one_letter_code
_entity_poly.pdbx_strand_id
1 'polypeptide(L)'
;ETGAAVFAASGDAIAAPLIRLDEFSRDPLAELAERPTRYGWILAGAVIALTVWVMAWFRRSDIGLYRAFGTRTSGLTIIGSVEAIVPLVVGAIVGTMWGVVVAGILAGESMAADQWSIVGRSVASGLLLAIVAAPLPWAIASREPIADQLKDR
;
A
#
# COMPACT_ATOMS: atom_id res chain seq x y z
N GLU A 1 32.28 21.51 55.34
CA GLU A 1 31.75 20.76 54.18
C GLU A 1 31.21 21.77 53.18
N THR A 2 31.99 22.07 52.15
CA THR A 2 31.64 23.02 51.08
C THR A 2 31.61 22.23 49.78
N GLY A 3 30.40 22.00 49.27
CA GLY A 3 30.18 21.29 48.01
C GLY A 3 30.73 22.07 46.83
N ALA A 4 31.83 21.59 46.25
CA ALA A 4 32.36 22.12 45.01
C ALA A 4 31.47 21.68 43.85
N ALA A 5 30.78 22.64 43.23
CA ALA A 5 30.10 22.41 41.95
C ALA A 5 31.14 22.12 40.88
N VAL A 6 31.16 20.89 40.37
CA VAL A 6 31.98 20.48 39.23
C VAL A 6 31.31 21.02 37.97
N PHE A 7 31.77 22.17 37.48
CA PHE A 7 31.45 22.61 36.13
C PHE A 7 32.29 21.79 35.16
N ALA A 8 31.63 21.19 34.15
CA ALA A 8 32.30 20.47 33.08
C ALA A 8 33.35 21.39 32.44
N ALA A 9 34.58 20.88 32.33
CA ALA A 9 35.70 21.56 31.72
C ALA A 9 35.29 22.11 30.34
N SER A 10 35.82 23.29 30.01
CA SER A 10 35.68 23.96 28.71
C SER A 10 36.40 23.18 27.60
N GLY A 11 35.96 21.94 27.33
CA GLY A 11 36.15 21.33 26.03
C GLY A 11 35.21 22.01 25.07
N ASP A 12 35.71 22.40 23.89
CA ASP A 12 34.92 22.98 22.81
C ASP A 12 33.62 22.20 22.65
N ALA A 13 32.52 22.78 23.12
CA ALA A 13 31.20 22.25 22.89
C ALA A 13 30.94 22.42 21.40
N ILE A 14 31.23 21.39 20.61
CA ILE A 14 30.82 21.32 19.22
C ILE A 14 29.30 21.24 19.24
N ALA A 15 28.66 22.40 19.20
CA ALA A 15 27.24 22.54 19.01
C ALA A 15 26.93 22.04 17.59
N ALA A 16 26.70 20.73 17.47
CA ALA A 16 26.11 20.19 16.27
C ALA A 16 24.75 20.86 16.10
N PRO A 17 24.50 21.60 15.01
CA PRO A 17 23.24 22.29 14.83
C PRO A 17 22.12 21.26 14.83
N LEU A 18 21.17 21.42 15.76
CA LEU A 18 20.00 20.54 15.91
C LEU A 18 19.13 20.53 14.64
N ILE A 19 19.34 21.52 13.76
CA ILE A 19 18.61 21.74 12.53
C ILE A 19 19.63 22.03 11.42
N ARG A 20 19.66 21.19 10.38
CA ARG A 20 20.49 21.45 9.20
C ARG A 20 19.85 22.61 8.44
N LEU A 21 20.49 23.78 8.43
CA LEU A 21 19.98 24.98 7.74
C LEU A 21 19.73 24.75 6.24
N ASP A 22 20.41 23.77 5.65
CA ASP A 22 20.24 23.33 4.26
C ASP A 22 18.85 22.71 3.98
N GLU A 23 18.20 22.18 5.01
CA GLU A 23 16.90 21.49 4.95
C GLU A 23 15.73 22.44 4.64
N PHE A 24 15.90 23.74 4.89
CA PHE A 24 14.92 24.78 4.53
C PHE A 24 15.10 25.36 3.12
N SER A 25 16.25 25.09 2.48
CA SER A 25 16.51 25.52 1.10
C SER A 25 16.02 24.49 0.07
N ARG A 26 15.90 23.23 0.51
CA ARG A 26 15.50 22.09 -0.31
C ARG A 26 14.00 22.06 -0.45
N ASP A 27 13.50 22.04 -1.69
CA ASP A 27 12.09 21.77 -1.97
C ASP A 27 11.89 20.25 -2.12
N PRO A 28 11.37 19.55 -1.09
CA PRO A 28 11.19 18.11 -1.14
C PRO A 28 10.14 17.67 -2.17
N LEU A 29 9.21 18.55 -2.56
CA LEU A 29 8.21 18.24 -3.59
C LEU A 29 8.83 18.30 -4.98
N ALA A 30 9.68 19.28 -5.25
CA ALA A 30 10.45 19.33 -6.48
C ALA A 30 11.38 18.12 -6.61
N GLU A 31 12.09 17.76 -5.53
CA GLU A 31 12.98 16.59 -5.54
C GLU A 31 12.20 15.26 -5.70
N LEU A 32 11.02 15.12 -5.08
CA LEU A 32 10.15 13.96 -5.31
C LEU A 32 9.61 13.93 -6.75
N ALA A 33 9.27 15.09 -7.32
CA ALA A 33 8.78 15.18 -8.69
C ALA A 33 9.85 14.75 -9.71
N GLU A 34 11.13 14.95 -9.43
CA GLU A 34 12.22 14.52 -10.31
C GLU A 34 12.57 13.03 -10.17
N ARG A 35 12.17 12.38 -9.06
CA ARG A 35 12.47 10.96 -8.83
C ARG A 35 11.62 10.04 -9.71
N PRO A 36 12.23 9.02 -10.35
CA PRO A 36 11.48 8.02 -11.14
C PRO A 36 10.52 7.19 -10.28
N THR A 37 10.77 7.09 -8.97
CA THR A 37 9.95 6.34 -8.01
C THR A 37 8.66 7.05 -7.60
N ARG A 38 8.40 8.28 -8.05
CA ARG A 38 7.20 9.07 -7.70
C ARG A 38 5.87 8.36 -8.00
N TYR A 39 5.86 7.48 -9.00
CA TYR A 39 4.69 6.69 -9.40
C TYR A 39 4.77 5.22 -8.95
N GLY A 40 5.74 4.87 -8.10
CA GLY A 40 5.93 3.48 -7.64
C GLY A 40 4.68 2.91 -6.96
N TRP A 41 3.95 3.74 -6.21
CA TRP A 41 2.69 3.34 -5.57
C TRP A 41 1.58 3.00 -6.57
N ILE A 42 1.52 3.69 -7.72
CA ILE A 42 0.55 3.41 -8.78
C ILE A 42 0.86 2.06 -9.40
N LEU A 43 2.13 1.83 -9.75
CA LEU A 43 2.56 0.57 -10.36
C LEU A 43 2.30 -0.60 -9.42
N ALA A 44 2.68 -0.47 -8.14
CA ALA A 44 2.44 -1.49 -7.13
C ALA A 44 0.94 -1.78 -6.96
N GLY A 45 0.12 -0.73 -6.78
CA GLY A 45 -1.33 -0.89 -6.66
C GLY A 45 -1.98 -1.49 -7.91
N ALA A 46 -1.51 -1.13 -9.10
CA ALA A 46 -2.02 -1.66 -10.37
C ALA A 46 -1.70 -3.16 -10.55
N VAL A 47 -0.49 -3.60 -10.21
CA VAL A 47 -0.11 -5.02 -10.26
C VAL A 47 -0.96 -5.85 -9.30
N ILE A 48 -1.17 -5.33 -8.10
CA ILE A 48 -2.03 -5.96 -7.09
C ILE A 48 -3.47 -6.04 -7.59
N ALA A 49 -4.03 -4.93 -8.09
CA ALA A 49 -5.38 -4.89 -8.64
C ALA A 49 -5.56 -5.85 -9.82
N LEU A 50 -4.58 -5.93 -10.72
CA LEU A 50 -4.58 -6.86 -11.85
C LEU A 50 -4.58 -8.32 -11.37
N THR A 51 -3.81 -8.64 -10.33
CA THR A 51 -3.77 -9.99 -9.76
C THR A 51 -5.13 -10.39 -9.18
N VAL A 52 -5.77 -9.49 -8.43
CA VAL A 52 -7.14 -9.69 -7.93
C VAL A 52 -8.12 -9.87 -9.09
N TRP A 53 -7.95 -9.13 -10.17
CA TRP A 53 -8.80 -9.24 -11.35
C TRP A 53 -8.67 -10.62 -12.03
N VAL A 54 -7.45 -11.12 -12.18
CA VAL A 54 -7.19 -12.47 -12.70
C VAL A 54 -7.80 -13.54 -11.78
N MET A 55 -7.67 -13.41 -10.47
CA MET A 55 -8.32 -14.33 -9.52
C MET A 55 -9.85 -14.30 -9.64
N ALA A 56 -10.45 -13.11 -9.72
CA ALA A 56 -11.89 -12.97 -9.90
C ALA A 56 -12.37 -13.56 -11.24
N TRP A 57 -11.55 -13.48 -12.28
CA TRP A 57 -11.84 -14.10 -13.57
C TRP A 57 -11.95 -15.62 -13.47
N PHE A 58 -11.02 -16.28 -12.79
CA PHE A 58 -11.07 -17.73 -12.56
C PHE A 58 -12.26 -18.16 -11.70
N ARG A 59 -12.66 -17.33 -10.73
CA ARG A 59 -13.81 -17.63 -9.85
C ARG A 59 -15.17 -17.43 -10.52
N ARG A 60 -15.21 -16.94 -11.76
CA ARG A 60 -16.46 -16.73 -12.51
C ARG A 60 -17.26 -18.03 -12.72
N SER A 61 -16.59 -19.19 -12.79
CA SER A 61 -17.25 -20.51 -12.83
C SER A 61 -18.05 -20.78 -11.55
N ASP A 62 -17.49 -20.43 -10.40
CA ASP A 62 -18.07 -20.72 -9.09
C ASP A 62 -19.24 -19.77 -8.80
N ILE A 63 -19.16 -18.53 -9.27
CA ILE A 63 -20.25 -17.55 -9.19
C ILE A 63 -21.51 -18.08 -9.89
N GLY A 64 -21.36 -18.76 -11.03
CA GLY A 64 -22.48 -19.39 -11.74
C GLY A 64 -23.17 -20.46 -10.89
N LEU A 65 -22.38 -21.26 -10.16
CA LEU A 65 -22.90 -22.27 -9.25
C LEU A 65 -23.66 -21.63 -8.08
N TYR A 66 -23.11 -20.60 -7.42
CA TYR A 66 -23.78 -19.93 -6.31
C TYR A 66 -25.10 -19.26 -6.72
N ARG A 67 -25.18 -18.76 -7.96
CA ARG A 67 -26.43 -18.22 -8.52
C ARG A 67 -27.49 -19.29 -8.75
N ALA A 68 -27.10 -20.49 -9.19
CA ALA A 68 -28.04 -21.62 -9.34
C ALA A 68 -28.70 -22.00 -8.00
N PHE A 69 -28.00 -21.80 -6.88
CA PHE A 69 -28.54 -21.99 -5.52
C PHE A 69 -29.33 -20.79 -4.96
N GLY A 70 -29.61 -19.77 -5.78
CA GLY A 70 -30.44 -18.63 -5.39
C GLY A 70 -29.70 -17.52 -4.62
N THR A 71 -28.37 -17.52 -4.62
CA THR A 71 -27.59 -16.47 -3.95
C THR A 71 -27.76 -15.13 -4.66
N ARG A 72 -28.12 -14.09 -3.91
CA ARG A 72 -28.25 -12.72 -4.42
C ARG A 72 -26.91 -12.20 -4.93
N THR A 73 -26.92 -11.44 -6.02
CA THR A 73 -25.73 -10.81 -6.62
C THR A 73 -24.97 -9.92 -5.65
N SER A 74 -25.68 -9.17 -4.80
CA SER A 74 -25.08 -8.32 -3.77
C SER A 74 -24.29 -9.12 -2.73
N GLY A 75 -24.79 -10.29 -2.32
CA GLY A 75 -24.10 -11.19 -1.40
C GLY A 75 -22.79 -11.72 -2.00
N LEU A 76 -22.81 -12.08 -3.29
CA LEU A 76 -21.63 -12.56 -4.00
C LEU A 76 -20.56 -11.48 -4.15
N THR A 77 -20.96 -10.24 -4.44
CA THR A 77 -20.01 -9.12 -4.52
C THR A 77 -19.39 -8.81 -3.16
N ILE A 78 -20.16 -8.86 -2.06
CA ILE A 78 -19.63 -8.64 -0.71
C ILE A 78 -18.63 -9.74 -0.34
N ILE A 79 -19.00 -11.01 -0.53
CA ILE A 79 -18.12 -12.15 -0.22
C ILE A 79 -16.81 -12.06 -1.02
N GLY A 80 -16.91 -11.85 -2.34
CA GLY A 80 -15.74 -11.72 -3.21
C GLY A 80 -14.86 -10.52 -2.84
N SER A 81 -15.45 -9.40 -2.41
CA SER A 81 -14.70 -8.22 -1.98
C SER A 81 -13.99 -8.45 -0.65
N VAL A 82 -14.66 -9.07 0.34
CA VAL A 82 -14.05 -9.39 1.64
C VAL A 82 -12.89 -10.38 1.46
N GLU A 83 -13.10 -11.42 0.66
CA GLU A 83 -12.07 -12.42 0.38
C GLU A 83 -10.87 -11.84 -0.37
N ALA A 84 -11.05 -10.79 -1.18
CA ALA A 84 -9.95 -10.06 -1.80
C ALA A 84 -9.26 -9.09 -0.82
N ILE A 85 -10.02 -8.34 -0.01
CA ILE A 85 -9.47 -7.27 0.85
C ILE A 85 -8.63 -7.84 2.00
N VAL A 86 -9.07 -8.93 2.63
CA VAL A 86 -8.34 -9.52 3.78
C VAL A 86 -6.89 -9.91 3.43
N PRO A 87 -6.61 -10.72 2.39
CA PRO A 87 -5.24 -11.07 2.03
C PRO A 87 -4.45 -9.88 1.49
N LEU A 88 -5.10 -8.85 0.92
CA LEU A 88 -4.42 -7.61 0.53
C LEU A 88 -3.82 -6.88 1.74
N VAL A 89 -4.58 -6.75 2.82
CA VAL A 89 -4.08 -6.10 4.06
C VAL A 89 -2.94 -6.90 4.67
N VAL A 90 -3.10 -8.23 4.78
CA VAL A 90 -2.05 -9.11 5.33
C VAL A 90 -0.79 -9.06 4.45
N GLY A 91 -0.97 -9.17 3.13
CA GLY A 91 0.11 -9.09 2.15
C GLY A 91 0.83 -7.75 2.17
N ALA A 92 0.11 -6.64 2.39
CA ALA A 92 0.72 -5.33 2.53
C ALA A 92 1.59 -5.22 3.79
N ILE A 93 1.14 -5.76 4.94
CA ILE A 93 1.94 -5.77 6.18
C ILE A 93 3.21 -6.60 5.97
N VAL A 94 3.06 -7.86 5.55
CA VAL A 94 4.18 -8.80 5.36
C VAL A 94 5.13 -8.28 4.28
N GLY A 95 4.60 -7.80 3.15
CA GLY A 95 5.38 -7.26 2.05
C GLY A 95 6.13 -5.99 2.43
N THR A 96 5.55 -5.12 3.26
CA THR A 96 6.25 -3.93 3.77
C THR A 96 7.37 -4.31 4.72
N MET A 97 7.12 -5.21 5.67
CA MET A 97 8.16 -5.69 6.58
C MET A 97 9.32 -6.33 5.82
N TRP A 98 9.01 -7.20 4.86
CA TRP A 98 10.03 -7.83 4.02
C TRP A 98 10.78 -6.83 3.15
N GLY A 99 10.06 -5.90 2.51
CA GLY A 99 10.64 -4.86 1.67
C GLY A 99 11.61 -3.97 2.43
N VAL A 100 11.28 -3.59 3.67
CA VAL A 100 12.18 -2.84 4.55
C VAL A 100 13.42 -3.64 4.90
N VAL A 101 13.28 -4.92 5.24
CA VAL A 101 14.44 -5.79 5.53
C VAL A 101 15.37 -5.89 4.32
N VAL A 102 14.83 -6.16 3.14
CA VAL A 102 15.61 -6.23 1.90
C VAL A 102 16.28 -4.89 1.58
N ALA A 103 15.56 -3.78 1.71
CA ALA A 103 16.12 -2.45 1.49
C ALA A 103 17.27 -2.14 2.46
N GLY A 104 17.13 -2.47 3.74
CA GLY A 104 18.18 -2.29 4.73
C GLY A 104 19.42 -3.15 4.47
N ILE A 105 19.24 -4.40 4.02
CA ILE A 105 20.35 -5.29 3.62
C ILE A 105 21.09 -4.71 2.41
N LEU A 106 20.37 -4.20 1.41
CA LEU A 106 20.97 -3.64 0.19
C LEU A 106 21.67 -2.30 0.43
N ALA A 107 21.11 -1.46 1.30
CA ALA A 107 21.66 -0.14 1.62
C ALA A 107 22.81 -0.22 2.65
N GLY A 108 22.90 -1.30 3.44
CA GLY A 108 23.87 -1.43 4.52
C GLY A 108 23.58 -0.54 5.74
N GLU A 109 22.46 0.18 5.74
CA GLU A 109 22.06 1.13 6.77
C GLU A 109 20.58 0.94 7.15
N SER A 110 20.24 1.28 8.40
CA SER A 110 18.85 1.27 8.86
C SER A 110 18.09 2.48 8.33
N MET A 111 16.80 2.29 8.03
CA MET A 111 15.96 3.37 7.53
C MET A 111 15.75 4.46 8.59
N ALA A 112 15.92 5.72 8.17
CA ALA A 112 15.63 6.89 9.00
C ALA A 112 14.11 7.08 9.20
N ALA A 113 13.73 7.81 10.24
CA ALA A 113 12.33 7.96 10.66
C ALA A 113 11.43 8.64 9.60
N ASP A 114 11.99 9.57 8.84
CA ASP A 114 11.36 10.22 7.69
C ASP A 114 11.04 9.22 6.57
N GLN A 115 11.95 8.31 6.27
CA GLN A 115 11.77 7.27 5.24
C GLN A 115 10.63 6.31 5.58
N TRP A 116 10.44 5.99 6.87
CA TRP A 116 9.29 5.20 7.34
C TRP A 116 7.95 5.86 7.02
N SER A 117 7.87 7.19 7.17
CA SER A 117 6.64 7.92 6.86
C SER A 117 6.32 7.89 5.36
N ILE A 118 7.33 7.93 4.51
CA ILE A 118 7.21 7.86 3.04
C ILE A 118 6.77 6.46 2.61
N VAL A 119 7.39 5.41 3.17
CA VAL A 119 6.98 4.02 2.92
C VAL A 119 5.53 3.81 3.34
N GLY A 120 5.16 4.25 4.55
CA GLY A 120 3.80 4.13 5.06
C GLY A 120 2.76 4.80 4.14
N ARG A 121 3.01 6.02 3.69
CA ARG A 121 2.13 6.73 2.75
C ARG A 121 2.05 6.06 1.39
N SER A 122 3.17 5.55 0.87
CA SER A 122 3.23 4.88 -0.43
C SER A 122 2.46 3.56 -0.41
N VAL A 123 2.65 2.75 0.63
CA VAL A 123 1.93 1.49 0.85
C VAL A 123 0.45 1.76 1.04
N ALA A 124 0.07 2.73 1.87
CA ALA A 124 -1.33 3.10 2.09
C ALA A 124 -2.00 3.55 0.78
N SER A 125 -1.32 4.37 -0.02
CA SER A 125 -1.87 4.86 -1.30
C SER A 125 -2.04 3.72 -2.32
N GLY A 126 -1.05 2.84 -2.44
CA GLY A 126 -1.13 1.66 -3.32
C GLY A 126 -2.20 0.68 -2.86
N LEU A 127 -2.34 0.45 -1.55
CA LEU A 127 -3.37 -0.41 -0.97
C LEU A 127 -4.76 0.17 -1.19
N LEU A 128 -4.96 1.47 -0.98
CA LEU A 128 -6.23 2.15 -1.26
C LEU A 128 -6.61 2.02 -2.73
N LEU A 129 -5.67 2.21 -3.65
CA LEU A 129 -5.90 2.00 -5.07
C LEU A 129 -6.34 0.55 -5.36
N ALA A 130 -5.66 -0.43 -4.78
CA ALA A 130 -6.03 -1.85 -4.93
C ALA A 130 -7.41 -2.15 -4.33
N ILE A 131 -7.75 -1.63 -3.16
CA ILE A 131 -9.05 -1.82 -2.49
C ILE A 131 -10.18 -1.18 -3.29
N VAL A 132 -9.97 -0.01 -3.88
CA VAL A 132 -10.97 0.65 -4.72
C VAL A 132 -11.16 -0.09 -6.05
N ALA A 133 -10.09 -0.65 -6.61
CA ALA A 133 -10.14 -1.38 -7.87
C ALA A 133 -10.65 -2.83 -7.72
N ALA A 134 -10.39 -3.50 -6.59
CA ALA A 134 -10.70 -4.91 -6.35
C ALA A 134 -12.20 -5.29 -6.51
N PRO A 135 -13.19 -4.45 -6.17
CA PRO A 135 -14.61 -4.76 -6.36
C PRO A 135 -15.07 -4.73 -7.82
N LEU A 136 -14.38 -3.99 -8.70
CA LEU A 136 -14.78 -3.82 -10.11
C LEU A 136 -14.90 -5.17 -10.87
N PRO A 137 -13.93 -6.11 -10.78
CA PRO A 137 -14.06 -7.43 -11.38
C PRO A 137 -15.36 -8.15 -10.99
N TRP A 138 -15.68 -8.14 -9.69
CA TRP A 138 -16.83 -8.83 -9.13
C TRP A 138 -18.15 -8.21 -9.57
N ALA A 139 -18.19 -6.88 -9.68
CA ALA A 139 -19.34 -6.15 -10.21
C ALA A 139 -19.59 -6.40 -11.70
N ILE A 140 -18.54 -6.69 -12.49
CA ILE A 140 -18.68 -7.06 -13.91
C ILE A 140 -19.11 -8.53 -14.03
N ALA A 141 -18.47 -9.42 -13.27
CA ALA A 141 -18.75 -10.86 -13.31
C ALA A 141 -20.16 -11.22 -12.80
N SER A 142 -20.74 -10.40 -11.92
CA SER A 142 -22.10 -10.61 -11.37
C SER A 142 -23.23 -10.09 -12.25
N ARG A 143 -22.95 -9.46 -13.41
CA ARG A 143 -24.00 -9.06 -14.36
C ARG A 143 -24.51 -10.27 -15.14
N GLU A 144 -25.81 -10.30 -15.43
CA GLU A 144 -26.38 -11.30 -16.33
C GLU A 144 -25.80 -11.14 -17.74
N PRO A 145 -25.44 -12.23 -18.42
CA PRO A 145 -25.02 -12.13 -19.79
C PRO A 145 -26.21 -11.63 -20.63
N ILE A 146 -25.95 -10.67 -21.52
CA ILE A 146 -26.94 -10.11 -22.46
C ILE A 146 -27.66 -11.22 -23.25
N ALA A 147 -26.99 -12.36 -23.43
CA ALA A 147 -27.56 -13.56 -24.05
C ALA A 147 -28.76 -14.16 -23.28
N ASP A 148 -28.77 -14.12 -21.94
CA ASP A 148 -29.90 -14.60 -21.14
C ASP A 148 -31.08 -13.64 -21.22
N GLN A 149 -30.82 -12.33 -21.29
CA GLN A 149 -31.86 -11.30 -21.52
C GLN A 149 -32.47 -11.36 -22.92
N LEU A 150 -31.74 -11.89 -23.91
CA LEU A 150 -32.23 -12.08 -25.27
C LEU A 150 -33.02 -13.38 -25.45
N LYS A 151 -32.90 -14.33 -24.51
CA LYS A 151 -33.61 -15.61 -24.56
C LYS A 151 -35.01 -15.55 -23.94
N ASP A 152 -35.26 -14.55 -23.11
CA ASP A 152 -36.55 -14.26 -22.45
C ASP A 152 -37.46 -13.32 -23.27
N ARG A 153 -37.07 -12.99 -24.51
CA ARG A 153 -37.88 -12.28 -25.52
C ARG A 153 -38.21 -13.21 -26.68
#